data_AF-A0A4Q3YCM7-F1
#
_entry.id   AF-A0A4Q3YCM7-F1
#
_cell.length_a   1.000
_cell.length_b   1.000
_cell.length_c   1.000
_cell.angle_alpha   90.00
_cell.angle_beta   90.00
_cell.angle_gamma   90.00
#
_symmetry.space_group_name_H-M   'P 1'
#
loop_
_entity.id
_entity.type
_entity.pdbx_description
1 polymer ?
#
loop_
_entity_poly.entity_id
_entity_poly.type
_entity_poly.pdbx_seq_one_letter_code
_entity_poly.pdbx_strand_id
1 'polypeptide(L)'
;ATIREMVELLERTYCSTIGVEFMHISDPEQKGWIQERIEGPDKGVDFSENGKKAILGKLIEAEGFEQFIDVKYKGTKRFGLDGGESLVPALEQIIKRGGQLGLQEIVLGMAHRGRLNVLTNVMQKPHRAVFHEFKGGSYAPDDVEGSGDVKYHLGASSDREFDGNKVHLSLTANPSHLEIVDPVVMGKARAKQDQIAVEWEDDIIPLRERAKVLPLLLHGDAAFAGQGVIAEILGLSGLRGHRVAGTMHVIINNQIGFTTNPAFSRSSPYPSDVAKMIEAPIFHVNGDDPEAVVYAAKIATEFRMKFHTPVVLDMFCYRRYGHNEGDEPSFTQPKMYKV
;
A
#
# COMPACT_ATOMS: atom_id res chain seq x y z
N ALA A 1 -14.58 -26.09 24.24
CA ALA A 1 -14.41 -24.73 24.77
C ALA A 1 -15.67 -24.33 25.52
N THR A 2 -15.54 -23.69 26.69
CA THR A 2 -16.65 -23.01 27.36
C THR A 2 -17.09 -21.77 26.56
N ILE A 3 -18.28 -21.23 26.82
CA ILE A 3 -18.74 -20.00 26.15
C ILE A 3 -17.75 -18.85 26.35
N ARG A 4 -17.17 -18.73 27.55
CA ARG A 4 -16.18 -17.70 27.86
C ARG A 4 -14.92 -17.86 27.00
N GLU A 5 -14.38 -19.07 26.91
CA GLU A 5 -13.21 -19.36 26.07
C GLU A 5 -13.50 -19.09 24.59
N MET A 6 -14.71 -19.38 24.11
CA MET A 6 -15.10 -19.07 22.72
C MET A 6 -15.18 -17.56 22.48
N VAL A 7 -15.78 -16.79 23.39
CA VAL A 7 -15.86 -15.32 23.28
C VAL A 7 -14.47 -14.71 23.32
N GLU A 8 -13.61 -15.11 24.27
CA GLU A 8 -12.22 -14.62 24.36
C GLU A 8 -11.42 -14.90 23.08
N LEU A 9 -11.58 -16.09 22.48
CA LEU A 9 -10.93 -16.43 21.23
C LEU A 9 -11.45 -15.57 20.06
N LEU A 10 -12.76 -15.39 19.95
CA LEU A 10 -13.38 -14.59 18.89
C LEU A 10 -13.02 -13.11 19.03
N GLU A 11 -13.03 -12.54 20.23
CA GLU A 11 -12.61 -11.17 20.50
C GLU A 11 -11.13 -10.96 20.17
N ARG A 12 -10.26 -11.91 20.56
CA ARG A 12 -8.83 -11.87 20.22
C ARG A 12 -8.61 -11.88 18.70
N THR A 13 -9.39 -12.67 17.96
CA THR A 13 -9.22 -12.83 16.50
C THR A 13 -9.86 -11.70 15.70
N TYR A 14 -11.04 -11.20 16.09
CA TYR A 14 -11.84 -10.28 15.28
C TYR A 14 -12.00 -8.87 15.85
N CYS A 15 -11.59 -8.62 17.09
CA CYS A 15 -11.77 -7.33 17.78
C CYS A 15 -10.46 -6.76 18.33
N SER A 16 -9.33 -7.14 17.73
CA SER A 16 -7.99 -6.66 18.09
C SER A 16 -7.55 -5.49 17.17
N THR A 17 -6.24 -5.26 17.04
CA THR A 17 -5.63 -4.25 16.16
C THR A 17 -5.76 -4.56 14.66
N ILE A 18 -6.35 -5.71 14.31
CA ILE A 18 -6.69 -6.13 12.94
C ILE A 18 -8.17 -6.51 12.90
N GLY A 19 -8.91 -5.95 11.94
CA GLY A 19 -10.23 -6.38 11.52
C GLY A 19 -10.20 -6.94 10.10
N VAL A 20 -10.98 -7.99 9.81
CA VAL A 20 -10.99 -8.64 8.48
C VAL A 20 -12.41 -8.77 7.98
N GLU A 21 -12.69 -8.19 6.81
CA GLU A 21 -13.96 -8.38 6.10
C GLU A 21 -13.74 -9.39 4.95
N PHE A 22 -14.33 -10.57 5.10
CA PHE A 22 -14.23 -11.66 4.11
C PHE A 22 -15.53 -12.47 3.95
N MET A 23 -16.55 -12.17 4.76
CA MET A 23 -17.81 -12.90 4.72
C MET A 23 -18.64 -12.61 3.46
N HIS A 24 -18.41 -11.46 2.83
CA HIS A 24 -19.00 -11.07 1.54
C HIS A 24 -18.42 -11.83 0.33
N ILE A 25 -17.35 -12.60 0.52
CA ILE A 25 -16.75 -13.41 -0.52
C ILE A 25 -17.63 -14.63 -0.80
N SER A 26 -18.00 -14.86 -2.05
CA SER A 26 -18.85 -15.99 -2.44
C SER A 26 -18.06 -17.30 -2.56
N ASP A 27 -16.78 -17.22 -2.94
CA ASP A 27 -15.89 -18.36 -3.07
C ASP A 27 -15.57 -19.00 -1.69
N PRO A 28 -15.99 -20.27 -1.44
CA PRO A 28 -15.78 -20.93 -0.17
C PRO A 28 -14.30 -21.27 0.10
N GLU A 29 -13.48 -21.48 -0.94
CA GLU A 29 -12.05 -21.77 -0.76
C GLU A 29 -11.32 -20.51 -0.28
N GLN A 30 -11.60 -19.36 -0.90
CA GLN A 30 -11.03 -18.07 -0.47
C GLN A 30 -11.47 -17.72 0.96
N LYS A 31 -12.76 -17.86 1.26
CA LYS A 31 -13.32 -17.62 2.59
C LYS A 31 -12.71 -18.54 3.65
N GLY A 32 -12.70 -19.84 3.38
CA GLY A 32 -12.14 -20.86 4.28
C GLY A 32 -10.65 -20.66 4.52
N TRP A 33 -9.90 -20.27 3.48
CA TRP A 33 -8.47 -19.99 3.62
C TRP A 33 -8.20 -18.78 4.53
N ILE A 34 -8.96 -17.69 4.38
CA ILE A 34 -8.82 -16.53 5.26
C ILE A 34 -9.13 -16.93 6.70
N GLN A 35 -10.24 -17.66 6.90
CA GLN A 35 -10.65 -18.13 8.21
C GLN A 35 -9.56 -18.99 8.87
N GLU A 36 -9.03 -20.00 8.18
CA GLU A 36 -7.92 -20.84 8.67
C GLU A 36 -6.65 -20.03 8.97
N ARG A 37 -6.42 -18.95 8.23
CA ARG A 37 -5.22 -18.12 8.39
C ARG A 37 -5.23 -17.32 9.68
N ILE A 38 -6.40 -16.83 10.10
CA ILE A 38 -6.58 -15.89 11.23
C ILE A 38 -7.17 -16.55 12.48
N GLU A 39 -7.93 -17.63 12.34
CA GLU A 39 -8.53 -18.37 13.46
C GLU A 39 -7.62 -19.50 13.95
N GLY A 40 -7.61 -19.71 15.26
CA GLY A 40 -6.92 -20.83 15.92
C GLY A 40 -6.04 -20.38 17.08
N PRO A 41 -5.80 -21.24 18.09
CA PRO A 41 -5.12 -20.88 19.32
C PRO A 41 -3.70 -20.34 19.06
N ASP A 42 -2.99 -20.92 18.10
CA ASP A 42 -1.61 -20.54 17.72
C ASP A 42 -1.56 -19.49 16.60
N LYS A 43 -2.71 -18.94 16.19
CA LYS A 43 -2.76 -17.83 15.24
C LYS A 43 -2.78 -16.50 15.98
N GLY A 44 -1.97 -15.58 15.50
CA GLY A 44 -1.82 -14.23 16.03
C GLY A 44 -0.69 -13.49 15.35
N VAL A 45 -0.55 -12.22 15.71
CA VAL A 45 0.58 -11.38 15.32
C VAL A 45 1.76 -11.77 16.21
N ASP A 46 2.68 -12.57 15.67
CA ASP A 46 3.91 -12.95 16.36
C ASP A 46 5.12 -12.84 15.44
N PHE A 47 6.18 -12.26 15.98
CA PHE A 47 7.45 -12.03 15.30
C PHE A 47 8.60 -12.43 16.23
N SER A 48 9.62 -13.05 15.64
CA SER A 48 10.89 -13.26 16.34
C SER A 48 11.48 -11.92 16.78
N GLU A 49 12.35 -11.95 17.79
CA GLU A 49 13.03 -10.75 18.29
C GLU A 49 13.73 -9.97 17.16
N ASN A 50 14.37 -10.68 16.22
CA ASN A 50 14.99 -10.08 15.04
C ASN A 50 13.95 -9.47 14.08
N GLY A 51 12.78 -10.09 13.94
CA GLY A 51 11.66 -9.53 13.18
C GLY A 51 11.18 -8.21 13.78
N LYS A 52 10.97 -8.17 15.10
CA LYS A 52 10.57 -6.94 15.82
C LYS A 52 11.61 -5.84 15.69
N LYS A 53 12.90 -6.16 15.83
CA LYS A 53 14.01 -5.22 15.61
C LYS A 53 14.05 -4.69 14.18
N ALA A 54 13.78 -5.53 13.17
CA ALA A 54 13.74 -5.10 11.78
C ALA A 54 12.56 -4.14 11.50
N ILE A 55 11.38 -4.44 12.05
CA ILE A 55 10.20 -3.55 11.97
C ILE A 55 10.52 -2.19 12.61
N LEU A 56 11.05 -2.20 13.84
CA LEU A 56 11.46 -0.98 14.54
C LEU A 56 12.52 -0.19 13.77
N GLY A 57 13.53 -0.85 13.22
CA GLY A 57 14.57 -0.20 12.41
C GLY A 57 13.98 0.55 11.22
N LYS A 58 12.98 -0.04 10.55
CA LYS A 58 12.28 0.61 9.43
C LYS A 58 11.43 1.80 9.85
N LEU A 59 10.80 1.74 11.02
CA LEU A 59 10.10 2.90 11.59
C LEU A 59 11.06 4.05 11.89
N ILE A 60 12.23 3.75 12.48
CA ILE A 60 13.26 4.75 12.78
C ILE A 60 13.77 5.40 11.49
N GLU A 61 14.02 4.62 10.43
CA GLU A 61 14.41 5.14 9.12
C GLU A 61 13.32 6.03 8.51
N ALA A 62 12.05 5.61 8.62
CA ALA A 62 10.90 6.35 8.11
C ALA A 62 10.71 7.68 8.84
N GLU A 63 10.66 7.67 10.16
CA GLU A 63 10.49 8.87 10.99
C GLU A 63 11.70 9.81 10.88
N GLY A 64 12.92 9.25 10.95
CA GLY A 64 14.15 10.04 10.86
C GLY A 64 14.28 10.79 9.54
N PHE A 65 13.78 10.22 8.44
CA PHE A 65 13.71 10.91 7.15
C PHE A 65 12.77 12.12 7.19
N GLU A 66 11.56 11.96 7.75
CA GLU A 66 10.59 13.06 7.84
C GLU A 66 11.10 14.20 8.74
N GLN A 67 11.67 13.86 9.91
CA GLN A 67 12.29 14.81 10.81
C GLN A 67 13.44 15.57 10.14
N PHE A 68 14.28 14.87 9.37
CA PHE A 68 15.40 15.49 8.67
C PHE A 68 14.93 16.50 7.61
N ILE A 69 13.97 16.11 6.77
CA ILE A 69 13.46 17.02 5.72
C ILE A 69 12.77 18.23 6.34
N ASP A 70 11.98 18.04 7.40
CA ASP A 70 11.32 19.14 8.09
C ASP A 70 12.33 20.17 8.62
N VAL A 71 13.42 19.72 9.23
CA VAL A 71 14.47 20.60 9.75
C VAL A 71 15.27 21.28 8.63
N LYS A 72 15.65 20.55 7.57
CA LYS A 72 16.56 21.06 6.54
C LYS A 72 15.87 21.87 5.44
N TYR A 73 14.61 21.59 5.14
CA TYR A 73 13.87 22.20 4.04
C TYR A 73 12.56 22.83 4.54
N LYS A 74 12.62 23.55 5.66
CA LYS A 74 11.49 24.26 6.27
C LYS A 74 10.67 25.03 5.24
N GLY A 75 9.34 24.88 5.31
CA GLY A 75 8.39 25.55 4.42
C GLY A 75 8.25 24.93 3.03
N THR A 76 9.01 23.88 2.71
CA THR A 76 8.83 23.13 1.47
C THR A 76 7.78 22.05 1.68
N LYS A 77 6.74 22.03 0.83
CA LYS A 77 5.70 21.00 0.88
C LYS A 77 6.30 19.64 0.56
N ARG A 78 6.19 18.69 1.49
CA ARG A 78 6.71 17.33 1.34
C ARG A 78 5.62 16.26 1.33
N PHE A 79 4.45 16.57 1.89
CA PHE A 79 3.34 15.61 2.05
C PHE A 79 3.79 14.37 2.82
N GLY A 80 4.38 14.61 3.98
CA GLY A 80 5.07 13.61 4.79
C GLY A 80 4.25 12.39 5.17
N LEU A 81 4.94 11.31 5.54
CA LEU A 81 4.33 10.11 6.09
C LEU A 81 4.03 10.20 7.60
N ASP A 82 4.25 11.35 8.26
CA ASP A 82 4.12 11.49 9.71
C ASP A 82 2.74 11.03 10.22
N GLY A 83 2.74 10.04 11.12
CA GLY A 83 1.55 9.36 11.63
C GLY A 83 1.06 8.18 10.79
N GLY A 84 1.84 7.72 9.80
CA GLY A 84 1.58 6.56 8.93
C GLY A 84 2.85 5.78 8.59
N GLU A 85 3.89 5.88 9.41
CA GLU A 85 5.24 5.36 9.18
C GLU A 85 5.26 3.83 9.06
N SER A 86 4.29 3.14 9.65
CA SER A 86 4.09 1.69 9.55
C SER A 86 3.83 1.18 8.12
N LEU A 87 3.51 2.07 7.18
CA LEU A 87 3.50 1.76 5.76
C LEU A 87 4.84 1.21 5.28
N VAL A 88 5.97 1.78 5.74
CA VAL A 88 7.31 1.38 5.27
C VAL A 88 7.61 -0.08 5.58
N PRO A 89 7.53 -0.57 6.83
CA PRO A 89 7.71 -1.99 7.10
C PRO A 89 6.64 -2.87 6.44
N ALA A 90 5.41 -2.38 6.20
CA ALA A 90 4.40 -3.11 5.43
C ALA A 90 4.85 -3.39 3.99
N LEU A 91 5.39 -2.37 3.31
CA LEU A 91 5.89 -2.49 1.93
C LEU A 91 7.10 -3.42 1.86
N GLU A 92 8.03 -3.33 2.82
CA GLU A 92 9.16 -4.26 2.92
C GLU A 92 8.68 -5.71 3.06
N GLN A 93 7.61 -5.94 3.83
CA GLN A 93 7.03 -7.26 4.00
C GLN A 93 6.31 -7.78 2.74
N ILE A 94 5.63 -6.92 1.98
CA ILE A 94 5.03 -7.28 0.68
C ILE A 94 6.14 -7.73 -0.28
N ILE A 95 7.24 -6.97 -0.37
CA ILE A 95 8.38 -7.31 -1.24
C ILE A 95 9.00 -8.63 -0.79
N LYS A 96 9.34 -8.76 0.50
CA LYS A 96 9.99 -9.94 1.07
C LYS A 96 9.13 -11.19 0.89
N ARG A 97 7.87 -11.14 1.31
CA ARG A 97 6.97 -12.30 1.24
C ARG A 97 6.60 -12.63 -0.20
N GLY A 98 6.37 -11.62 -1.03
CA GLY A 98 6.13 -11.81 -2.47
C GLY A 98 7.30 -12.53 -3.13
N GLY A 99 8.53 -12.07 -2.90
CA GLY A 99 9.74 -12.68 -3.47
C GLY A 99 9.88 -14.15 -3.08
N GLN A 100 9.64 -14.50 -1.81
CA GLN A 100 9.61 -15.89 -1.34
C GLN A 100 8.54 -16.76 -2.03
N LEU A 101 7.49 -16.14 -2.58
CA LEU A 101 6.40 -16.80 -3.31
C LEU A 101 6.58 -16.73 -4.84
N GLY A 102 7.76 -16.32 -5.32
CA GLY A 102 8.10 -16.26 -6.75
C GLY A 102 7.73 -14.95 -7.45
N LEU A 103 7.41 -13.89 -6.70
CA LEU A 103 7.25 -12.55 -7.27
C LEU A 103 8.60 -12.04 -7.78
N GLN A 104 8.62 -11.53 -9.02
CA GLN A 104 9.83 -11.04 -9.69
C GLN A 104 9.81 -9.53 -9.88
N GLU A 105 8.63 -8.93 -10.04
CA GLU A 105 8.50 -7.49 -10.24
C GLU A 105 7.29 -6.90 -9.52
N ILE A 106 7.45 -5.68 -9.00
CA ILE A 106 6.36 -4.84 -8.51
C ILE A 106 6.29 -3.55 -9.33
N VAL A 107 5.12 -3.28 -9.91
CA VAL A 107 4.82 -1.99 -10.53
C VAL A 107 4.02 -1.16 -9.54
N LEU A 108 4.62 -0.08 -9.05
CA LEU A 108 4.06 0.76 -8.00
C LEU A 108 3.30 1.94 -8.61
N GLY A 109 2.11 2.22 -8.07
CA GLY A 109 1.38 3.48 -8.21
C GLY A 109 1.14 4.08 -6.84
N MET A 110 1.36 5.37 -6.67
CA MET A 110 1.07 6.02 -5.39
C MET A 110 0.76 7.50 -5.52
N ALA A 111 -0.11 7.98 -4.64
CA ALA A 111 -0.34 9.41 -4.41
C ALA A 111 0.88 10.11 -3.76
N HIS A 112 0.71 11.38 -3.36
CA HIS A 112 1.78 12.18 -2.76
C HIS A 112 2.17 11.76 -1.33
N ARG A 113 1.23 11.22 -0.54
CA ARG A 113 1.40 10.96 0.90
C ARG A 113 2.54 9.97 1.15
N GLY A 114 3.59 10.43 1.81
CA GLY A 114 4.77 9.62 2.13
C GLY A 114 5.61 9.19 0.93
N ARG A 115 5.38 9.76 -0.27
CA ARG A 115 6.07 9.32 -1.49
C ARG A 115 7.58 9.45 -1.42
N LEU A 116 8.07 10.55 -0.83
CA LEU A 116 9.50 10.75 -0.66
C LEU A 116 10.11 9.70 0.25
N ASN A 117 9.38 9.31 1.31
CA ASN A 117 9.76 8.25 2.23
C ASN A 117 9.82 6.89 1.54
N VAL A 118 8.81 6.56 0.74
CA VAL A 118 8.79 5.32 -0.06
C VAL A 118 9.93 5.32 -1.08
N LEU A 119 10.20 6.44 -1.76
CA LEU A 119 11.30 6.57 -2.70
C LEU A 119 12.66 6.30 -2.03
N THR A 120 12.91 6.80 -0.83
CA THR A 120 14.22 6.64 -0.17
C THR A 120 14.34 5.32 0.57
N ASN A 121 13.36 4.99 1.42
CA ASN A 121 13.47 3.87 2.36
C ASN A 121 13.03 2.52 1.74
N VAL A 122 12.15 2.55 0.74
CA VAL A 122 11.69 1.33 0.03
C VAL A 122 12.38 1.19 -1.32
N MET A 123 12.34 2.23 -2.16
CA MET A 123 12.92 2.20 -3.51
C MET A 123 14.43 2.51 -3.54
N GLN A 124 15.06 2.75 -2.39
CA GLN A 124 16.50 3.02 -2.26
C GLN A 124 17.00 4.16 -3.18
N LYS A 125 16.14 5.11 -3.54
CA LYS A 125 16.55 6.31 -4.27
C LYS A 125 17.55 7.06 -3.39
N PRO A 126 18.77 7.35 -3.88
CA PRO A 126 19.79 7.98 -3.05
C PRO A 126 19.32 9.33 -2.51
N HIS A 127 19.54 9.57 -1.21
CA HIS A 127 19.19 10.84 -0.56
C HIS A 127 19.75 12.06 -1.31
N ARG A 128 20.97 11.96 -1.86
CA ARG A 128 21.58 13.02 -2.68
C ARG A 128 20.71 13.43 -3.87
N ALA A 129 20.07 12.46 -4.55
CA ALA A 129 19.21 12.73 -5.68
C ALA A 129 17.95 13.50 -5.24
N VAL A 130 17.29 13.03 -4.18
CA VAL A 130 16.12 13.72 -3.60
C VAL A 130 16.49 15.13 -3.14
N PHE A 131 17.59 15.30 -2.42
CA PHE A 131 18.03 16.61 -1.93
C PHE A 131 18.46 17.57 -3.04
N HIS A 132 19.00 17.07 -4.14
CA HIS A 132 19.30 17.89 -5.31
C HIS A 132 18.01 18.44 -5.93
N GLU A 133 17.00 17.58 -6.06
CA GLU A 133 15.67 18.02 -6.49
C GLU A 133 15.16 19.09 -5.52
N PHE A 134 15.22 18.91 -4.20
CA PHE A 134 14.78 19.93 -3.23
C PHE A 134 15.40 21.32 -3.42
N LYS A 135 16.63 21.40 -3.94
CA LYS A 135 17.32 22.68 -4.23
C LYS A 135 16.97 23.29 -5.61
N GLY A 136 16.03 22.69 -6.34
CA GLY A 136 15.63 23.12 -7.69
C GLY A 136 16.46 22.51 -8.82
N GLY A 137 17.36 21.57 -8.52
CA GLY A 137 18.12 20.86 -9.52
C GLY A 137 17.27 19.82 -10.26
N SER A 138 17.59 19.57 -11.53
CA SER A 138 17.05 18.42 -12.27
C SER A 138 17.74 17.12 -11.81
N TYR A 139 17.02 16.01 -11.82
CA TYR A 139 17.63 14.68 -11.73
C TYR A 139 18.24 14.25 -13.07
N ALA A 140 17.68 14.72 -14.18
CA ALA A 140 18.17 14.40 -15.51
C ALA A 140 19.44 15.22 -15.82
N PRO A 141 20.42 14.65 -16.54
CA PRO A 141 21.57 15.41 -17.00
C PRO A 141 21.13 16.58 -17.91
N ASP A 142 21.95 17.63 -17.99
CA ASP A 142 21.60 18.93 -18.59
C ASP A 142 21.20 18.83 -20.08
N ASP A 143 21.52 17.71 -20.73
CA ASP A 143 21.23 17.38 -22.13
C ASP A 143 19.85 16.69 -22.33
N VAL A 144 19.12 16.38 -21.27
CA VAL A 144 17.78 15.78 -21.34
C VAL A 144 16.71 16.87 -21.37
N GLU A 145 16.07 17.06 -22.53
CA GLU A 145 14.93 17.95 -22.69
C GLU A 145 13.67 17.37 -22.00
N GLY A 146 13.14 18.10 -21.03
CA GLY A 146 11.85 17.83 -20.40
C GLY A 146 11.44 19.03 -19.55
N SER A 147 10.15 19.36 -19.47
CA SER A 147 9.64 20.47 -18.66
C SER A 147 9.87 20.29 -17.15
N GLY A 148 10.41 19.15 -16.74
CA GLY A 148 10.39 18.67 -15.37
C GLY A 148 8.96 18.35 -14.91
N ASP A 149 8.87 17.76 -13.73
CA ASP A 149 7.64 17.70 -12.94
C ASP A 149 8.01 17.95 -11.48
N VAL A 150 7.04 18.16 -10.60
CA VAL A 150 7.30 18.25 -9.17
C VAL A 150 7.84 16.92 -8.64
N LYS A 151 8.66 17.00 -7.58
CA LYS A 151 9.56 15.92 -7.11
C LYS A 151 8.83 14.64 -6.73
N TYR A 152 7.56 14.76 -6.37
CA TYR A 152 6.65 13.68 -6.03
C TYR A 152 5.82 13.16 -7.22
N HIS A 153 6.17 13.49 -8.47
CA HIS A 153 5.54 12.90 -9.67
C HIS A 153 6.52 12.05 -10.49
N LEU A 154 7.82 12.12 -10.23
CA LEU A 154 8.81 11.38 -11.01
C LEU A 154 8.75 9.88 -10.70
N GLY A 155 8.96 9.07 -11.74
CA GLY A 155 9.12 7.62 -11.61
C GLY A 155 10.50 7.25 -11.06
N ALA A 156 10.62 6.03 -10.56
CA ALA A 156 11.89 5.47 -10.09
C ALA A 156 11.91 3.95 -10.31
N SER A 157 13.10 3.38 -10.48
CA SER A 157 13.28 1.93 -10.55
C SER A 157 14.44 1.50 -9.66
N SER A 158 14.29 0.36 -9.01
CA SER A 158 15.30 -0.21 -8.11
C SER A 158 15.13 -1.71 -8.00
N ASP A 159 16.19 -2.44 -7.71
CA ASP A 159 16.10 -3.84 -7.32
C ASP A 159 16.18 -3.99 -5.80
N ARG A 160 15.35 -4.85 -5.23
CA ARG A 160 15.40 -5.22 -3.81
C ARG A 160 15.69 -6.71 -3.68
N GLU A 161 16.52 -7.08 -2.71
CA GLU A 161 16.87 -8.47 -2.46
C GLU A 161 16.60 -8.84 -1.00
N PHE A 162 15.91 -9.96 -0.79
CA PHE A 162 15.64 -10.53 0.52
C PHE A 162 15.83 -12.03 0.49
N ASP A 163 16.67 -12.56 1.40
CA ASP A 163 16.90 -14.00 1.54
C ASP A 163 17.27 -14.69 0.20
N GLY A 164 18.03 -13.99 -0.67
CA GLY A 164 18.41 -14.44 -2.02
C GLY A 164 17.35 -14.27 -3.11
N ASN A 165 16.16 -13.73 -2.78
CA ASN A 165 15.10 -13.44 -3.74
C ASN A 165 15.19 -11.98 -4.18
N LYS A 166 15.43 -11.77 -5.48
CA LYS A 166 15.50 -10.45 -6.10
C LYS A 166 14.15 -10.06 -6.71
N VAL A 167 13.64 -8.88 -6.35
CA VAL A 167 12.39 -8.30 -6.87
C VAL A 167 12.70 -6.93 -7.47
N HIS A 168 12.40 -6.77 -8.75
CA HIS A 168 12.48 -5.47 -9.41
C HIS A 168 11.31 -4.59 -9.01
N LEU A 169 11.54 -3.33 -8.71
CA LEU A 169 10.51 -2.37 -8.38
C LEU A 169 10.51 -1.23 -9.40
N SER A 170 9.34 -0.83 -9.89
CA SER A 170 9.21 0.37 -10.71
C SER A 170 8.00 1.23 -10.32
N LEU A 171 8.27 2.43 -9.79
CA LEU A 171 7.26 3.44 -9.49
C LEU A 171 6.93 4.24 -10.74
N THR A 172 5.64 4.28 -11.07
CA THR A 172 5.12 4.99 -12.23
C THR A 172 4.98 6.48 -11.91
N ALA A 173 5.32 7.31 -12.90
CA ALA A 173 5.09 8.75 -12.82
C ALA A 173 3.59 9.05 -12.87
N ASN A 174 3.13 10.09 -12.18
CA ASN A 174 1.71 10.41 -12.12
C ASN A 174 1.46 11.91 -11.98
N PRO A 175 0.35 12.43 -12.53
CA PRO A 175 -0.06 13.80 -12.26
C PRO A 175 -0.64 13.92 -10.84
N SER A 176 -1.00 15.14 -10.45
CA SER A 176 -1.69 15.41 -9.17
C SER A 176 -3.15 14.94 -9.14
N HIS A 177 -3.75 14.57 -10.28
CA HIS A 177 -5.08 13.98 -10.34
C HIS A 177 -5.03 12.60 -9.68
N LEU A 178 -5.55 12.52 -8.45
CA LEU A 178 -5.47 11.31 -7.62
C LEU A 178 -6.12 10.12 -8.34
N GLU A 179 -5.58 8.93 -8.08
CA GLU A 179 -6.02 7.64 -8.64
C GLU A 179 -5.87 7.46 -10.17
N ILE A 180 -5.59 8.51 -10.96
CA ILE A 180 -5.50 8.37 -12.43
C ILE A 180 -4.29 7.53 -12.89
N VAL A 181 -3.30 7.33 -12.02
CA VAL A 181 -2.15 6.47 -12.29
C VAL A 181 -2.49 4.99 -12.20
N ASP A 182 -3.55 4.62 -11.51
CA ASP A 182 -3.88 3.23 -11.23
C ASP A 182 -4.13 2.39 -12.49
N PRO A 183 -4.98 2.83 -13.45
CA PRO A 183 -5.12 2.09 -14.71
C PRO A 183 -3.82 2.07 -15.53
N VAL A 184 -2.97 3.09 -15.40
CA VAL A 184 -1.65 3.13 -16.08
C VAL A 184 -0.72 2.07 -15.49
N VAL A 185 -0.70 1.92 -14.17
CA VAL A 185 0.07 0.87 -13.46
C VAL A 185 -0.45 -0.50 -13.82
N MET A 186 -1.77 -0.70 -13.88
CA MET A 186 -2.34 -1.97 -14.33
C MET A 186 -1.96 -2.30 -15.77
N GLY A 187 -2.04 -1.34 -16.69
CA GLY A 187 -1.61 -1.52 -18.08
C GLY A 187 -0.12 -1.84 -18.21
N LYS A 188 0.72 -1.14 -17.45
CA LYS A 188 2.17 -1.39 -17.40
C LYS A 188 2.49 -2.77 -16.81
N ALA A 189 1.84 -3.15 -15.72
CA ALA A 189 1.98 -4.48 -15.12
C ALA A 189 1.53 -5.57 -16.10
N ARG A 190 0.40 -5.37 -16.79
CA ARG A 190 -0.10 -6.28 -17.82
C ARG A 190 0.91 -6.48 -18.94
N ALA A 191 1.48 -5.40 -19.48
CA ALA A 191 2.50 -5.48 -20.51
C ALA A 191 3.76 -6.23 -20.03
N LYS A 192 4.19 -5.99 -18.79
CA LYS A 192 5.34 -6.68 -18.20
C LYS A 192 5.08 -8.16 -17.98
N GLN A 193 3.88 -8.53 -17.54
CA GLN A 193 3.46 -9.95 -17.45
C GLN A 193 3.56 -10.63 -18.82
N ASP A 194 3.11 -9.96 -19.87
CA ASP A 194 3.17 -10.49 -21.24
C ASP A 194 4.62 -10.62 -21.73
N GLN A 195 5.51 -9.70 -21.33
CA GLN A 195 6.94 -9.73 -21.70
C GLN A 195 7.74 -10.83 -21.01
N ILE A 196 7.44 -11.14 -19.74
CA ILE A 196 8.20 -12.13 -18.96
C ILE A 196 7.61 -13.54 -19.03
N ALA A 197 6.42 -13.71 -19.62
CA ALA A 197 5.73 -14.98 -19.65
C ALA A 197 6.52 -16.03 -20.43
N VAL A 198 6.87 -17.11 -19.74
CA VAL A 198 7.52 -18.29 -20.35
C VAL A 198 6.57 -19.47 -20.52
N GLU A 199 5.39 -19.40 -19.90
CA GLU A 199 4.38 -20.46 -19.93
C GLU A 199 3.06 -19.94 -20.51
N TRP A 200 2.45 -20.78 -21.35
CA TRP A 200 1.23 -20.49 -22.09
C TRP A 200 0.32 -21.73 -22.11
N GLU A 201 -0.98 -21.51 -21.88
CA GLU A 201 -2.04 -22.50 -22.07
C GLU A 201 -2.87 -22.02 -23.27
N ASP A 202 -2.67 -22.65 -24.43
CA ASP A 202 -3.11 -22.15 -25.74
C ASP A 202 -2.63 -20.72 -26.02
N ASP A 203 -3.54 -19.76 -26.17
CA ASP A 203 -3.28 -18.34 -26.39
C ASP A 203 -3.41 -17.51 -25.09
N ILE A 204 -3.35 -18.16 -23.93
CA ILE A 204 -3.57 -17.54 -22.61
C ILE A 204 -2.36 -17.75 -21.71
N ILE A 205 -1.81 -16.66 -21.18
CA ILE A 205 -0.87 -16.71 -20.06
C ILE A 205 -1.63 -17.05 -18.78
N PRO A 206 -1.31 -18.16 -18.09
CA PRO A 206 -1.98 -18.57 -16.85
C PRO A 206 -1.82 -17.52 -15.74
N LEU A 207 -2.80 -17.45 -14.82
CA LEU A 207 -2.75 -16.46 -13.73
C LEU A 207 -1.53 -16.63 -12.81
N ARG A 208 -1.09 -17.88 -12.58
CA ARG A 208 0.14 -18.19 -11.83
C ARG A 208 1.40 -17.60 -12.48
N GLU A 209 1.43 -17.52 -13.81
CA GLU A 209 2.54 -16.91 -14.54
C GLU A 209 2.46 -15.38 -14.46
N ARG A 210 1.24 -14.82 -14.63
CA ARG A 210 0.98 -13.38 -14.44
C ARG A 210 1.31 -12.90 -13.03
N ALA A 211 1.10 -13.75 -12.01
CA ALA A 211 1.33 -13.42 -10.61
C ALA A 211 2.80 -13.04 -10.30
N LYS A 212 3.76 -13.39 -11.16
CA LYS A 212 5.17 -12.97 -11.06
C LYS A 212 5.36 -11.45 -11.13
N VAL A 213 4.38 -10.69 -11.64
CA VAL A 213 4.34 -9.23 -11.58
C VAL A 213 3.16 -8.78 -10.73
N LEU A 214 3.42 -7.94 -9.73
CA LEU A 214 2.42 -7.38 -8.82
C LEU A 214 2.22 -5.88 -9.10
N PRO A 215 1.04 -5.46 -9.56
CA PRO A 215 0.64 -4.07 -9.43
C PRO A 215 0.29 -3.77 -7.96
N LEU A 216 1.04 -2.84 -7.36
CA LEU A 216 0.89 -2.37 -5.97
C LEU A 216 0.46 -0.90 -5.99
N LEU A 217 -0.72 -0.61 -5.47
CA LEU A 217 -1.37 0.70 -5.55
C LEU A 217 -1.57 1.28 -4.15
N LEU A 218 -1.06 2.49 -3.92
CA LEU A 218 -1.15 3.21 -2.65
C LEU A 218 -2.06 4.42 -2.78
N HIS A 219 -3.09 4.46 -1.95
CA HIS A 219 -4.19 5.40 -2.06
C HIS A 219 -4.34 6.26 -0.81
N GLY A 220 -5.00 7.40 -0.95
CA GLY A 220 -5.58 8.13 0.19
C GLY A 220 -7.03 7.69 0.42
N ASP A 221 -7.50 7.70 1.68
CA ASP A 221 -8.86 7.26 2.04
C ASP A 221 -9.97 7.98 1.27
N ALA A 222 -9.89 9.32 1.18
CA ALA A 222 -10.92 10.11 0.51
C ALA A 222 -10.93 9.89 -1.01
N ALA A 223 -9.76 9.72 -1.63
CA ALA A 223 -9.65 9.56 -3.07
C ALA A 223 -10.03 8.14 -3.52
N PHE A 224 -9.63 7.11 -2.75
CA PHE A 224 -10.02 5.73 -3.00
C PHE A 224 -11.55 5.55 -3.01
N ALA A 225 -12.24 6.20 -2.07
CA ALA A 225 -13.70 6.14 -1.99
C ALA A 225 -14.41 7.05 -3.01
N GLY A 226 -13.78 8.15 -3.43
CA GLY A 226 -14.44 9.24 -4.16
C GLY A 226 -14.17 9.27 -5.67
N GLN A 227 -13.05 8.70 -6.15
CA GLN A 227 -12.71 8.73 -7.58
C GLN A 227 -13.28 7.50 -8.31
N GLY A 228 -14.15 7.75 -9.30
CA GLY A 228 -14.82 6.68 -10.06
C GLY A 228 -13.87 5.72 -10.79
N VAL A 229 -12.66 6.18 -11.12
CA VAL A 229 -11.62 5.34 -11.74
C VAL A 229 -11.26 4.11 -10.90
N ILE A 230 -11.38 4.20 -9.56
CA ILE A 230 -11.16 3.06 -8.66
C ILE A 230 -12.18 1.95 -8.90
N ALA A 231 -13.47 2.30 -8.99
CA ALA A 231 -14.51 1.34 -9.31
C ALA A 231 -14.29 0.75 -10.70
N GLU A 232 -13.93 1.58 -11.69
CA GLU A 232 -13.63 1.10 -13.04
C GLU A 232 -12.51 0.04 -13.06
N ILE A 233 -11.35 0.32 -12.45
CA ILE A 233 -10.22 -0.62 -12.46
C ILE A 233 -10.51 -1.91 -11.68
N LEU A 234 -11.25 -1.81 -10.58
CA LEU A 234 -11.68 -2.98 -9.82
C LEU A 234 -12.60 -3.83 -10.68
N GLY A 235 -13.54 -3.23 -11.41
CA GLY A 235 -14.46 -3.93 -12.31
C GLY A 235 -13.74 -4.64 -13.47
N LEU A 236 -12.61 -4.09 -13.92
CA LEU A 236 -11.78 -4.70 -14.97
C LEU A 236 -10.89 -5.85 -14.45
N SER A 237 -10.69 -5.98 -13.13
CA SER A 237 -9.69 -6.88 -12.53
C SER A 237 -9.87 -8.36 -12.86
N GLY A 238 -11.11 -8.81 -13.12
CA GLY A 238 -11.42 -10.19 -13.49
C GLY A 238 -11.44 -10.46 -15.01
N LEU A 239 -11.41 -9.43 -15.85
CA LEU A 239 -11.61 -9.59 -17.31
C LEU A 239 -10.35 -10.11 -18.00
N ARG A 240 -10.48 -11.09 -18.91
CA ARG A 240 -9.33 -11.69 -19.64
C ARG A 240 -8.39 -10.64 -20.27
N GLY A 241 -8.95 -9.59 -20.88
CA GLY A 241 -8.21 -8.50 -21.52
C GLY A 241 -7.43 -7.58 -20.57
N HIS A 242 -7.82 -7.54 -19.28
CA HIS A 242 -7.32 -6.53 -18.33
C HIS A 242 -6.73 -7.11 -17.05
N ARG A 243 -7.07 -8.35 -16.68
CA ARG A 243 -6.65 -9.00 -15.45
C ARG A 243 -5.12 -9.09 -15.34
N VAL A 244 -4.64 -8.85 -14.13
CA VAL A 244 -3.22 -8.81 -13.76
C VAL A 244 -2.90 -9.76 -12.59
N ALA A 245 -3.68 -10.84 -12.45
CA ALA A 245 -3.60 -11.79 -11.34
C ALA A 245 -3.72 -11.11 -9.96
N GLY A 246 -4.65 -10.17 -9.85
CA GLY A 246 -4.92 -9.43 -8.62
C GLY A 246 -3.95 -8.27 -8.37
N THR A 247 -4.50 -7.15 -7.95
CA THR A 247 -3.80 -5.94 -7.47
C THR A 247 -3.69 -5.97 -5.94
N MET A 248 -2.62 -5.43 -5.39
CA MET A 248 -2.52 -5.14 -3.95
C MET A 248 -2.83 -3.65 -3.75
N HIS A 249 -3.85 -3.36 -2.95
CA HIS A 249 -4.24 -2.00 -2.61
C HIS A 249 -3.86 -1.70 -1.16
N VAL A 250 -3.13 -0.61 -0.92
CA VAL A 250 -2.84 -0.11 0.43
C VAL A 250 -3.45 1.28 0.57
N ILE A 251 -4.44 1.42 1.44
CA ILE A 251 -5.07 2.71 1.73
C ILE A 251 -4.36 3.30 2.94
N ILE A 252 -3.75 4.48 2.76
CA ILE A 252 -3.17 5.27 3.85
C ILE A 252 -4.30 6.07 4.48
N ASN A 253 -5.10 5.40 5.32
CA ASN A 253 -6.33 5.92 5.90
C ASN A 253 -6.03 6.78 7.11
N ASN A 254 -5.62 8.02 6.82
CA ASN A 254 -5.34 9.04 7.82
C ASN A 254 -6.61 9.77 8.31
N GLN A 255 -7.78 9.27 7.92
CA GLN A 255 -9.09 9.73 8.37
C GLN A 255 -9.42 11.18 7.99
N ILE A 256 -8.80 11.74 6.94
CA ILE A 256 -9.08 13.10 6.48
C ILE A 256 -8.65 13.34 5.02
N GLY A 257 -9.58 13.82 4.18
CA GLY A 257 -9.30 14.28 2.83
C GLY A 257 -9.15 15.80 2.78
N PHE A 258 -7.93 16.34 2.72
CA PHE A 258 -7.66 17.77 2.87
C PHE A 258 -8.20 18.30 4.21
N THR A 259 -9.38 18.92 4.24
CA THR A 259 -10.12 19.41 5.43
C THR A 259 -11.38 18.59 5.70
N THR A 260 -11.73 17.63 4.85
CA THR A 260 -13.01 16.92 4.84
C THR A 260 -12.95 15.67 5.71
N ASN A 261 -13.88 15.56 6.66
CA ASN A 261 -14.04 14.38 7.51
C ASN A 261 -14.63 13.20 6.69
N PRO A 262 -14.22 11.95 6.98
CA PRO A 262 -14.81 10.71 6.47
C PRO A 262 -16.33 10.70 6.28
N ALA A 263 -17.08 11.23 7.24
CA ALA A 263 -18.55 11.27 7.18
C ALA A 263 -19.11 12.12 6.03
N PHE A 264 -18.27 12.99 5.44
CA PHE A 264 -18.62 13.84 4.29
C PHE A 264 -17.90 13.42 3.00
N SER A 265 -17.04 12.39 3.02
CA SER A 265 -16.32 11.92 1.83
C SER A 265 -16.88 10.63 1.24
N ARG A 266 -17.65 9.85 2.01
CA ARG A 266 -18.22 8.57 1.58
C ARG A 266 -19.56 8.28 2.26
N SER A 267 -20.33 7.37 1.67
CA SER A 267 -21.66 6.96 2.16
C SER A 267 -21.67 5.59 2.83
N SER A 268 -20.50 5.05 3.18
CA SER A 268 -20.31 3.74 3.79
C SER A 268 -19.26 3.80 4.90
N PRO A 269 -19.19 2.82 5.81
CA PRO A 269 -18.29 2.87 6.97
C PRO A 269 -16.81 3.02 6.60
N TYR A 270 -16.34 2.29 5.59
CA TYR A 270 -14.92 2.18 5.26
C TYR A 270 -14.62 2.75 3.87
N PRO A 271 -13.46 3.40 3.65
CA PRO A 271 -13.07 3.82 2.32
C PRO A 271 -12.90 2.62 1.38
N SER A 272 -12.54 1.45 1.92
CA SER A 272 -12.35 0.18 1.20
C SER A 272 -13.65 -0.45 0.67
N ASP A 273 -14.84 0.03 1.04
CA ASP A 273 -16.11 -0.61 0.70
C ASP A 273 -16.35 -0.73 -0.81
N VAL A 274 -15.76 0.17 -1.62
CA VAL A 274 -15.81 0.06 -3.10
C VAL A 274 -15.24 -1.28 -3.59
N ALA A 275 -14.26 -1.87 -2.88
CA ALA A 275 -13.66 -3.15 -3.24
C ALA A 275 -14.60 -4.36 -3.01
N LYS A 276 -15.67 -4.20 -2.21
CA LYS A 276 -16.68 -5.24 -2.02
C LYS A 276 -17.43 -5.56 -3.31
N MET A 277 -17.45 -4.65 -4.29
CA MET A 277 -18.13 -4.87 -5.57
C MET A 277 -17.55 -6.05 -6.37
N ILE A 278 -16.27 -6.39 -6.14
CA ILE A 278 -15.59 -7.54 -6.73
C ILE A 278 -15.25 -8.62 -5.71
N GLU A 279 -15.86 -8.53 -4.52
CA GLU A 279 -15.63 -9.45 -3.42
C GLU A 279 -14.15 -9.55 -2.98
N ALA A 280 -13.36 -8.47 -3.09
CA ALA A 280 -12.00 -8.48 -2.58
C ALA A 280 -12.00 -8.60 -1.04
N PRO A 281 -11.11 -9.40 -0.42
CA PRO A 281 -10.92 -9.35 1.02
C PRO A 281 -10.31 -8.02 1.45
N ILE A 282 -10.73 -7.57 2.64
CA ILE A 282 -10.29 -6.30 3.21
C ILE A 282 -9.70 -6.58 4.60
N PHE A 283 -8.48 -6.13 4.81
CA PHE A 283 -7.79 -6.15 6.09
C PHE A 283 -7.68 -4.73 6.61
N HIS A 284 -8.47 -4.40 7.63
CA HIS A 284 -8.35 -3.14 8.37
C HIS A 284 -7.31 -3.32 9.46
N VAL A 285 -6.33 -2.42 9.54
CA VAL A 285 -5.25 -2.56 10.51
C VAL A 285 -4.90 -1.23 11.16
N ASN A 286 -4.67 -1.26 12.47
CA ASN A 286 -4.21 -0.11 13.22
C ASN A 286 -2.75 0.20 12.91
N GLY A 287 -2.48 1.35 12.32
CA GLY A 287 -1.17 1.85 11.96
C GLY A 287 -0.23 2.10 13.14
N ASP A 288 -0.77 2.26 14.35
CA ASP A 288 0.01 2.36 15.60
C ASP A 288 0.47 0.99 16.13
N ASP A 289 -0.03 -0.12 15.55
CA ASP A 289 0.49 -1.47 15.76
C ASP A 289 1.27 -1.95 14.53
N PRO A 290 2.57 -1.62 14.42
CA PRO A 290 3.34 -1.94 13.23
C PRO A 290 3.58 -3.44 13.04
N GLU A 291 3.53 -4.25 14.11
CA GLU A 291 3.58 -5.70 13.98
C GLU A 291 2.29 -6.21 13.29
N ALA A 292 1.13 -5.71 13.70
CA ALA A 292 -0.14 -6.04 13.07
C ALA A 292 -0.19 -5.60 11.60
N VAL A 293 0.31 -4.41 11.26
CA VAL A 293 0.38 -3.91 9.87
C VAL A 293 1.22 -4.86 9.01
N VAL A 294 2.40 -5.25 9.49
CA VAL A 294 3.29 -6.18 8.78
C VAL A 294 2.65 -7.55 8.63
N TYR A 295 1.96 -8.04 9.66
CA TYR A 295 1.25 -9.31 9.61
C TYR A 295 0.09 -9.30 8.60
N ALA A 296 -0.72 -8.24 8.59
CA ALA A 296 -1.80 -8.08 7.62
C ALA A 296 -1.26 -7.98 6.19
N ALA A 297 -0.19 -7.22 5.96
CA ALA A 297 0.50 -7.14 4.67
C ALA A 297 1.02 -8.52 4.19
N LYS A 298 1.55 -9.34 5.12
CA LYS A 298 1.96 -10.72 4.83
C LYS A 298 0.79 -11.58 4.35
N ILE A 299 -0.34 -11.57 5.08
CA ILE A 299 -1.51 -12.37 4.72
C ILE A 299 -2.11 -11.91 3.40
N ALA A 300 -2.26 -10.59 3.20
CA ALA A 300 -2.77 -10.04 1.95
C ALA A 300 -1.89 -10.46 0.76
N THR A 301 -0.57 -10.46 0.94
CA THR A 301 0.37 -10.90 -0.11
C THR A 301 0.17 -12.39 -0.42
N GLU A 302 0.10 -13.23 0.61
CA GLU A 302 -0.16 -14.67 0.45
C GLU A 302 -1.50 -14.94 -0.24
N PHE A 303 -2.56 -14.20 0.12
CA PHE A 303 -3.89 -14.32 -0.49
C PHE A 303 -3.83 -14.00 -1.98
N ARG A 304 -3.27 -12.84 -2.35
CA ARG A 304 -3.13 -12.43 -3.76
C ARG A 304 -2.30 -13.44 -4.56
N MET A 305 -1.19 -13.92 -3.98
CA MET A 305 -0.33 -14.89 -4.65
C MET A 305 -1.01 -16.25 -4.84
N LYS A 306 -1.91 -16.66 -3.93
CA LYS A 306 -2.64 -17.92 -4.02
C LYS A 306 -3.85 -17.85 -4.95
N PHE A 307 -4.69 -16.82 -4.80
CA PHE A 307 -6.00 -16.74 -5.46
C PHE A 307 -6.04 -15.82 -6.67
N HIS A 308 -5.00 -15.00 -6.88
CA HIS A 308 -4.89 -14.13 -8.05
C HIS A 308 -6.02 -13.10 -8.17
N THR A 309 -6.60 -12.72 -7.02
CA THR A 309 -7.69 -11.75 -6.88
C THR A 309 -7.18 -10.50 -6.18
N PRO A 310 -7.72 -9.30 -6.45
CA PRO A 310 -7.38 -8.10 -5.71
C PRO A 310 -7.60 -8.24 -4.20
N VAL A 311 -6.80 -7.52 -3.42
CA VAL A 311 -6.87 -7.48 -1.95
C VAL A 311 -6.62 -6.06 -1.46
N VAL A 312 -7.28 -5.67 -0.36
CA VAL A 312 -7.15 -4.34 0.23
C VAL A 312 -6.58 -4.42 1.64
N LEU A 313 -5.55 -3.63 1.90
CA LEU A 313 -5.04 -3.31 3.23
C LEU A 313 -5.45 -1.86 3.57
N ASP A 314 -6.41 -1.70 4.46
CA ASP A 314 -6.88 -0.42 4.98
C ASP A 314 -6.11 -0.07 6.26
N MET A 315 -5.03 0.71 6.13
CA MET A 315 -4.17 1.06 7.25
C MET A 315 -4.69 2.34 7.91
N PHE A 316 -5.40 2.17 9.03
CA PHE A 316 -5.86 3.27 9.86
C PHE A 316 -4.68 3.97 10.51
N CYS A 317 -4.52 5.25 10.23
CA CYS A 317 -3.43 6.04 10.74
C CYS A 317 -3.91 7.47 10.99
N TYR A 318 -3.00 8.43 11.12
CA TYR A 318 -3.35 9.84 11.21
C TYR A 318 -2.43 10.70 10.33
N ARG A 319 -2.71 12.01 10.27
CA ARG A 319 -1.82 13.00 9.64
C ARG A 319 -1.39 14.00 10.69
N ARG A 320 -0.11 13.92 11.10
CA ARG A 320 0.44 14.75 12.18
C ARG A 320 0.29 16.25 11.90
N TYR A 321 0.47 16.66 10.64
CA TYR A 321 0.40 18.06 10.21
C TYR A 321 -0.86 18.33 9.36
N GLY A 322 -1.01 19.57 8.87
CA GLY A 322 -2.01 19.93 7.87
C GLY A 322 -1.89 19.13 6.56
N HIS A 323 -2.72 19.43 5.55
CA HIS A 323 -2.66 18.70 4.28
C HIS A 323 -1.30 18.85 3.60
N ASN A 324 -0.76 20.06 3.63
CA ASN A 324 0.68 20.27 3.58
C ASN A 324 1.17 20.85 4.91
N GLU A 325 2.49 20.84 5.11
CA GLU A 325 3.13 21.19 6.38
C GLU A 325 2.94 22.67 6.78
N GLY A 326 2.51 23.54 5.86
CA GLY A 326 2.19 24.94 6.13
C GLY A 326 0.69 25.23 6.36
N ASP A 327 -0.20 24.24 6.21
CA ASP A 327 -1.62 24.42 6.45
C ASP A 327 -1.94 24.29 7.94
N GLU A 328 -2.89 25.09 8.45
CA GLU A 328 -3.39 25.01 9.82
C GLU A 328 -4.67 24.14 9.89
N PRO A 329 -4.57 22.87 10.31
CA PRO A 329 -5.70 21.96 10.28
C PRO A 329 -6.74 22.23 11.38
N SER A 330 -6.35 22.89 12.48
CA SER A 330 -7.26 23.15 13.60
C SER A 330 -8.41 24.10 13.24
N PHE A 331 -8.30 24.85 12.14
CA PHE A 331 -9.40 25.67 11.61
C PHE A 331 -10.62 24.86 11.19
N THR A 332 -10.43 23.61 10.76
CA THR A 332 -11.52 22.76 10.24
C THR A 332 -11.72 21.48 11.04
N GLN A 333 -10.66 20.92 11.62
CA GLN A 333 -10.70 19.67 12.39
C GLN A 333 -10.06 19.81 13.79
N PRO A 334 -10.47 20.80 14.62
CA PRO A 334 -9.81 21.09 15.89
C PRO A 334 -9.85 19.95 16.90
N LYS A 335 -10.90 19.12 16.90
CA LYS A 335 -11.00 17.97 17.82
C LYS A 335 -10.02 16.86 17.46
N MET A 336 -9.85 16.58 16.17
CA MET A 336 -8.92 15.56 15.67
C MET A 336 -7.47 15.92 15.98
N TYR A 337 -7.12 17.20 15.83
CA TYR A 337 -5.75 17.71 16.02
C TYR A 337 -5.43 18.16 17.46
N LYS A 338 -6.34 17.94 18.42
CA LYS A 338 -6.10 18.24 19.83
C LYS A 338 -5.33 17.15 20.56
N VAL A 339 -5.34 15.93 20.02
CA VAL A 339 -4.80 14.70 20.64
C VAL A 339 -3.31 14.57 20.37
#